data_AF-A0A4Y2L0F2-F1
#
_entry.id   AF-A0A4Y2L0F2-F1
#
_cell.length_a   1.000
_cell.length_b   1.000
_cell.length_c   1.000
_cell.angle_alpha   90.00
_cell.angle_beta   90.00
_cell.angle_gamma   90.00
#
_symmetry.space_group_name_H-M   'P 1'
#
loop_
_entity.id
_entity.type
_entity.pdbx_description
1 polymer ?
#
loop_
_entity_poly.entity_id
_entity_poly.type
_entity_poly.pdbx_seq_one_letter_code
_entity_poly.pdbx_strand_id
1 'polypeptide(L)'
;MSEVVLMTLIVEISNGVSKRKVRCLLDSGSQRSYILKSTAEALNLKSTSSENIAHTLFGGATTDARCHKKYSVKLSPLGKGTLFEFDFLEQEVICGNMPRLPKEQILKELKRRKIWISDLGDGCPKIEMLLGSDVYSKDLKQAGVPDLDIVDSSKLNIRVKHCDSVRKELRSRFRKEYLSQLVQKASVKSQSLKTGDVVLMGLDNRKRIDWPMGRVEKIYPSRDGFARVARVKQRLAP
;
A
#
# COMPACT_ATOMS: atom_id res chain seq x y z
N MET A 1 21.89 0.58 10.91
CA MET A 1 20.95 0.53 9.77
C MET A 1 19.55 0.43 10.37
N SER A 2 18.64 1.34 10.05
CA SER A 2 17.26 1.25 10.56
C SER A 2 16.54 0.08 9.88
N GLU A 3 16.03 -0.86 10.66
CA GLU A 3 15.21 -1.96 10.13
C GLU A 3 13.83 -1.42 9.75
N VAL A 4 13.47 -1.55 8.47
CA VAL A 4 12.14 -1.18 7.99
C VAL A 4 11.22 -2.37 8.24
N VAL A 5 10.26 -2.18 9.14
CA VAL A 5 9.20 -3.15 9.40
C VAL A 5 8.05 -2.90 8.42
N LEU A 6 7.76 -3.88 7.57
CA LEU A 6 6.59 -3.85 6.69
C LEU A 6 5.33 -4.34 7.43
N MET A 7 4.16 -3.95 6.91
CA MET A 7 2.89 -4.39 7.46
C MET A 7 2.68 -5.86 7.13
N THR A 8 2.85 -6.73 8.12
CA THR A 8 2.67 -8.17 7.98
C THR A 8 1.64 -8.70 8.98
N LEU A 9 1.01 -9.82 8.62
CA LEU A 9 0.07 -10.51 9.49
C LEU A 9 0.19 -12.03 9.32
N ILE A 10 -0.30 -12.78 10.30
CA ILE A 10 -0.43 -14.23 10.23
C ILE A 10 -1.91 -14.56 10.20
N VAL A 11 -2.32 -15.33 9.21
CA VAL A 11 -3.68 -15.85 9.03
C VAL A 11 -3.64 -17.35 8.93
N GLU A 12 -4.81 -17.96 9.13
CA GLU A 12 -5.03 -19.35 8.79
C GLU A 12 -5.77 -19.43 7.44
N ILE A 13 -5.19 -20.15 6.49
CA ILE A 13 -5.82 -20.48 5.21
C ILE A 13 -6.31 -21.92 5.21
N SER A 14 -7.37 -22.19 4.45
CA SER A 14 -7.90 -23.55 4.31
C SER A 14 -8.36 -23.86 2.89
N ASN A 15 -8.30 -25.13 2.53
CA ASN A 15 -8.94 -25.69 1.32
C ASN A 15 -10.28 -26.41 1.65
N GLY A 16 -10.80 -26.25 2.87
CA GLY A 16 -11.97 -26.98 3.38
C GLY A 16 -11.65 -28.31 4.09
N VAL A 17 -10.47 -28.90 3.83
CA VAL A 17 -10.02 -30.16 4.44
C VAL A 17 -8.86 -29.92 5.40
N SER A 18 -7.85 -29.18 4.96
CA SER A 18 -6.65 -28.85 5.72
C SER A 18 -6.56 -27.35 5.95
N LYS A 19 -5.88 -26.99 7.05
CA LYS A 19 -5.63 -25.62 7.49
C LYS A 19 -4.13 -25.40 7.63
N ARG A 20 -3.67 -24.19 7.29
CA ARG A 20 -2.27 -23.80 7.41
C ARG A 20 -2.17 -22.36 7.87
N LYS A 21 -1.27 -22.10 8.82
CA LYS A 21 -0.88 -20.72 9.19
C LYS A 21 0.12 -20.20 8.18
N VAL A 22 -0.14 -19.01 7.65
CA VAL A 22 0.70 -18.38 6.64
C VAL A 22 0.97 -16.94 7.01
N ARG A 23 2.17 -16.47 6.68
CA ARG A 23 2.57 -15.09 6.86
C ARG A 23 2.26 -14.28 5.60
N CYS A 24 1.47 -13.24 5.76
CA CYS A 24 1.04 -12.34 4.70
C CYS A 24 1.76 -11.00 4.78
N LEU A 25 2.12 -10.44 3.63
CA LEU A 25 2.46 -9.04 3.46
C LEU A 25 1.21 -8.26 3.03
N LEU A 26 0.94 -7.16 3.71
CA LEU A 26 -0.08 -6.18 3.34
C LEU A 26 0.55 -5.14 2.43
N ASP A 27 0.18 -5.13 1.15
CA ASP A 27 0.75 -4.21 0.17
C ASP A 27 -0.33 -3.57 -0.71
N SER A 28 -0.73 -2.35 -0.32
CA SER A 28 -1.66 -1.54 -1.11
C SER A 28 -1.08 -1.05 -2.45
N GLY A 29 0.24 -1.14 -2.64
CA GLY A 29 0.89 -0.82 -3.91
C GLY A 29 0.70 -1.92 -4.96
N SER A 30 0.37 -3.14 -4.53
CA SER A 30 0.02 -4.23 -5.44
C SER A 30 -1.45 -4.17 -5.81
N GLN A 31 -1.76 -4.15 -7.10
CA GLN A 31 -3.14 -4.19 -7.57
C GLN A 31 -3.82 -5.55 -7.34
N ARG A 32 -3.03 -6.63 -7.37
CA ARG A 32 -3.49 -8.01 -7.24
C ARG A 32 -2.91 -8.68 -5.99
N SER A 33 -3.58 -9.70 -5.51
CA SER A 33 -3.11 -10.56 -4.43
C SER A 33 -2.42 -11.82 -4.95
N TYR A 34 -1.39 -12.28 -4.23
CA TYR A 34 -0.56 -13.42 -4.64
C TYR A 34 -0.37 -14.43 -3.52
N ILE A 35 -0.20 -15.69 -3.90
CA ILE A 35 0.17 -16.81 -3.01
C ILE A 35 1.42 -17.48 -3.56
N LEU A 36 2.32 -17.91 -2.68
CA LEU A 36 3.46 -18.72 -3.11
C LEU A 36 2.96 -20.01 -3.75
N LYS A 37 3.51 -20.35 -4.91
CA LYS A 37 3.21 -21.60 -5.60
C LYS A 37 3.44 -22.81 -4.70
N SER A 38 4.57 -22.86 -4.01
CA SER A 38 4.87 -23.91 -3.03
C SER A 38 3.84 -24.03 -1.90
N THR A 39 3.25 -22.90 -1.49
CA THR A 39 2.22 -22.87 -0.43
C THR A 39 0.88 -23.36 -0.97
N ALA A 40 0.52 -22.98 -2.21
CA ALA A 40 -0.67 -23.48 -2.88
C ALA A 40 -0.61 -25.00 -3.12
N GLU A 41 0.54 -25.50 -3.58
CA GLU A 41 0.81 -26.94 -3.77
C GLU A 41 0.79 -27.70 -2.44
N ALA A 42 1.45 -27.18 -1.40
CA ALA A 42 1.46 -27.83 -0.08
C ALA A 42 0.07 -27.91 0.58
N LEU A 43 -0.84 -27.00 0.25
CA LEU A 43 -2.23 -27.02 0.68
C LEU A 43 -3.16 -27.74 -0.33
N ASN A 44 -2.61 -28.29 -1.43
CA ASN A 44 -3.36 -28.94 -2.50
C ASN A 44 -4.52 -28.07 -3.03
N LEU A 45 -4.27 -26.77 -3.24
CA LEU A 45 -5.27 -25.87 -3.80
C LEU A 45 -5.57 -26.25 -5.27
N LYS A 46 -6.86 -26.25 -5.62
CA LYS A 46 -7.31 -26.46 -7.00
C LYS A 46 -7.40 -25.11 -7.71
N SER A 47 -6.71 -24.97 -8.83
CA SER A 47 -6.77 -23.75 -9.64
C SER A 47 -8.17 -23.55 -10.20
N THR A 48 -8.74 -22.38 -9.99
CA THR A 48 -10.05 -21.98 -10.54
C THR A 48 -9.93 -21.56 -12.00
N SER A 49 -8.84 -20.87 -12.34
CA SER A 49 -8.52 -20.43 -13.70
C SER A 49 -7.03 -20.11 -13.81
N SER A 50 -6.59 -19.57 -14.95
CA SER A 50 -5.25 -18.98 -15.11
C SER A 50 -5.37 -17.60 -15.78
N GLU A 51 -4.46 -16.68 -15.45
CA GLU A 51 -4.39 -15.34 -16.02
C GLU A 51 -2.97 -15.08 -16.56
N ASN A 52 -2.85 -14.47 -17.75
CA ASN A 52 -1.57 -14.04 -18.31
C ASN A 52 -1.28 -12.60 -17.86
N ILE A 53 -0.20 -12.40 -17.11
CA ILE A 53 0.08 -11.13 -16.43
C ILE A 53 1.53 -10.73 -16.65
N ALA A 54 1.73 -9.46 -17.00
CA ALA A 54 3.01 -8.78 -16.95
C ALA A 54 3.01 -7.79 -15.76
N HIS A 55 4.11 -7.71 -15.04
CA HIS A 55 4.23 -6.87 -13.86
C HIS A 55 5.06 -5.63 -14.20
N THR A 56 4.53 -4.44 -13.90
CA THR A 56 5.33 -3.21 -13.93
C THR A 56 5.96 -2.99 -12.56
N LEU A 57 7.29 -2.98 -12.54
CA LEU A 57 8.11 -2.87 -11.33
C LEU A 57 8.46 -1.40 -11.05
N PHE A 58 8.93 -1.14 -9.83
CA PHE A 58 9.49 0.15 -9.46
C PHE A 58 10.67 0.49 -10.40
N GLY A 59 10.70 1.71 -10.93
CA GLY A 59 11.65 2.13 -11.96
C GLY A 59 11.14 1.97 -13.40
N GLY A 60 9.90 1.50 -13.60
CA GLY A 60 9.24 1.47 -14.91
C GLY A 60 9.58 0.26 -15.77
N ALA A 61 10.44 -0.64 -15.28
CA ALA A 61 10.67 -1.93 -15.92
C ALA A 61 9.37 -2.76 -15.93
N THR A 62 9.13 -3.48 -17.01
CA THR A 62 7.99 -4.40 -17.13
C THR A 62 8.52 -5.80 -17.38
N THR A 63 7.98 -6.79 -16.68
CA THR A 63 8.34 -8.20 -16.90
C THR A 63 7.65 -8.74 -18.14
N ASP A 64 8.18 -9.82 -18.70
CA ASP A 64 7.42 -10.60 -19.69
C ASP A 64 6.10 -11.07 -19.10
N ALA A 65 5.09 -11.20 -19.97
CA ALA A 65 3.82 -11.78 -19.58
C ALA A 65 4.01 -13.27 -19.25
N ARG A 66 3.57 -13.68 -18.06
CA ARG A 66 3.60 -15.08 -17.61
C ARG A 66 2.20 -15.55 -17.26
N CYS A 67 1.96 -16.84 -17.43
CA CYS A 67 0.71 -17.46 -17.03
C CYS A 67 0.75 -17.80 -15.55
N HIS A 68 -0.20 -17.29 -14.78
CA HIS A 68 -0.35 -17.52 -13.35
C HIS A 68 -1.65 -18.28 -13.10
N LYS A 69 -1.58 -19.42 -12.42
CA LYS A 69 -2.81 -20.06 -11.92
C LYS A 69 -3.44 -19.17 -10.85
N LYS A 70 -4.77 -19.18 -10.84
CA LYS A 70 -5.60 -18.46 -9.89
C LYS A 70 -6.29 -19.44 -8.95
N TYR A 71 -6.33 -19.11 -7.67
CA TYR A 71 -6.97 -19.90 -6.63
C TYR A 71 -7.97 -19.04 -5.87
N SER A 72 -9.15 -19.57 -5.58
CA SER A 72 -10.02 -19.01 -4.55
C SER A 72 -9.63 -19.58 -3.19
N VAL A 73 -9.20 -18.72 -2.27
CA VAL A 73 -8.61 -19.11 -0.99
C VAL A 73 -9.41 -18.51 0.16
N LYS A 74 -9.69 -19.37 1.14
CA LYS A 74 -10.42 -19.01 2.35
C LYS A 74 -9.43 -18.66 3.47
N LEU A 75 -9.45 -17.41 3.91
CA LEU A 75 -8.64 -16.84 4.98
C LEU A 75 -9.47 -16.68 6.26
N SER A 76 -8.83 -16.90 7.41
CA SER A 76 -9.42 -16.62 8.71
C SER A 76 -8.40 -15.96 9.64
N PRO A 77 -8.82 -15.00 10.47
CA PRO A 77 -7.98 -14.52 11.57
C PRO A 77 -7.70 -15.67 12.54
N LEU A 78 -6.51 -15.70 13.11
CA LEU A 78 -6.11 -16.76 14.04
C LEU A 78 -7.11 -16.93 15.19
N GLY A 79 -7.65 -18.15 15.32
CA GLY A 79 -8.58 -18.51 16.39
C GLY A 79 -9.98 -17.90 16.26
N LYS A 80 -10.30 -17.24 15.13
CA LYS A 80 -11.64 -16.72 14.84
C LYS A 80 -12.25 -17.54 13.72
N GLY A 81 -13.43 -18.12 13.96
CA GLY A 81 -14.14 -18.92 12.95
C GLY A 81 -14.66 -18.13 11.75
N THR A 82 -14.51 -16.80 11.75
CA THR A 82 -14.86 -15.93 10.62
C THR A 82 -13.95 -16.21 9.43
N LEU A 83 -14.56 -16.35 8.26
CA LEU A 83 -13.89 -16.81 7.06
C LEU A 83 -14.17 -15.83 5.92
N PHE A 84 -13.11 -15.45 5.20
CA PHE A 84 -13.14 -14.53 4.06
C PHE A 84 -12.57 -15.23 2.84
N GLU A 85 -13.22 -15.10 1.69
CA GLU A 85 -12.81 -15.77 0.45
C GLU A 85 -12.34 -14.75 -0.58
N PHE A 86 -11.08 -14.90 -1.02
CA PHE A 86 -10.46 -14.01 -1.99
C PHE A 86 -9.72 -14.81 -3.05
N ASP A 87 -9.47 -14.17 -4.19
CA ASP A 87 -8.73 -14.78 -5.27
C ASP A 87 -7.25 -14.41 -5.18
N PHE A 88 -6.38 -15.38 -5.45
CA PHE A 88 -4.94 -15.22 -5.42
C PHE A 88 -4.31 -15.79 -6.68
N LEU A 89 -3.33 -15.08 -7.21
CA LEU A 89 -2.49 -15.55 -8.30
C LEU A 89 -1.24 -16.22 -7.73
N GLU A 90 -0.83 -17.31 -8.35
CA GLU A 90 0.37 -18.02 -7.93
C GLU A 90 1.64 -17.26 -8.31
N GLN A 91 2.64 -17.31 -7.44
CA GLN A 91 3.92 -16.67 -7.66
C GLN A 91 5.06 -17.50 -7.06
N GLU A 92 6.17 -17.65 -7.79
CA GLU A 92 7.34 -18.42 -7.31
C GLU A 92 8.00 -17.76 -6.09
N VAL A 93 8.17 -16.43 -6.17
CA VAL A 93 8.73 -15.59 -5.11
C VAL A 93 7.95 -14.29 -5.02
N ILE A 94 7.42 -13.99 -3.83
CA ILE A 94 6.70 -12.75 -3.54
C ILE A 94 7.70 -11.63 -3.19
N CYS A 95 8.54 -11.87 -2.19
CA CYS A 95 9.61 -10.96 -1.79
C CYS A 95 10.72 -11.73 -1.08
N GLY A 96 11.82 -11.03 -0.77
CA GLY A 96 12.87 -11.56 0.11
C GLY A 96 12.38 -11.83 1.53
N ASN A 97 13.24 -12.44 2.33
CA ASN A 97 12.99 -12.67 3.75
C ASN A 97 12.82 -11.34 4.49
N MET A 98 11.77 -11.23 5.31
CA MET A 98 11.44 -10.00 6.04
C MET A 98 11.55 -10.24 7.54
N PRO A 99 12.21 -9.39 8.34
CA PRO A 99 12.22 -9.51 9.79
C PRO A 99 10.80 -9.45 10.36
N ARG A 100 10.60 -10.16 11.46
CA ARG A 100 9.42 -9.96 12.31
C ARG A 100 9.61 -8.76 13.23
N LEU A 101 8.50 -8.27 13.77
CA LEU A 101 8.54 -7.27 14.83
C LEU A 101 9.17 -7.86 16.09
N PRO A 102 10.29 -7.28 16.59
CA PRO A 102 10.90 -7.71 17.84
C PRO A 102 9.92 -7.58 19.00
N LYS A 103 9.86 -8.60 19.85
CA LYS A 103 8.90 -8.64 20.97
C LYS A 103 9.07 -7.44 21.92
N GLU A 104 10.29 -7.03 22.23
CA GLU A 104 10.49 -6.20 23.42
C GLU A 104 10.22 -4.70 23.22
N GLN A 105 10.49 -4.14 22.04
CA GLN A 105 10.51 -2.67 21.87
C GLN A 105 9.13 -2.03 21.77
N ILE A 106 8.10 -2.74 21.30
CA ILE A 106 6.80 -2.12 20.95
C ILE A 106 5.62 -2.77 21.70
N LEU A 107 5.79 -3.96 22.32
CA LEU A 107 4.67 -4.69 22.92
C LEU A 107 4.00 -3.96 24.08
N LYS A 108 4.74 -3.22 24.91
CA LYS A 108 4.16 -2.46 26.03
C LYS A 108 3.20 -1.39 25.52
N GLU A 109 3.62 -0.65 24.50
CA GLU A 109 2.83 0.44 23.90
C GLU A 109 1.62 -0.11 23.10
N LEU A 110 1.79 -1.20 22.35
CA LEU A 110 0.71 -1.84 21.60
C LEU A 110 -0.37 -2.41 22.53
N LYS A 111 0.05 -3.07 23.61
CA LYS A 111 -0.87 -3.58 24.64
C LYS A 111 -1.66 -2.45 25.29
N ARG A 112 -0.98 -1.36 25.67
CA ARG A 112 -1.63 -0.15 26.22
C ARG A 112 -2.68 0.41 25.27
N ARG A 113 -2.43 0.38 23.97
CA ARG A 113 -3.35 0.85 22.92
C ARG A 113 -4.37 -0.20 22.46
N LYS A 114 -4.43 -1.38 23.07
CA LYS A 114 -5.31 -2.50 22.67
C LYS A 114 -5.12 -2.91 21.19
N ILE A 115 -3.93 -2.69 20.64
CA ILE A 115 -3.53 -3.10 19.30
C ILE A 115 -2.96 -4.51 19.39
N TRP A 116 -3.48 -5.41 18.56
CA TRP A 116 -3.04 -6.80 18.50
C TRP A 116 -2.26 -7.03 17.22
N ILE A 117 -1.06 -7.62 17.35
CA ILE A 117 -0.19 -7.96 16.23
C ILE A 117 -0.03 -9.47 16.22
N SER A 118 -0.33 -10.09 15.08
CA SER A 118 -0.22 -11.54 14.89
C SER A 118 1.21 -11.99 14.56
N ASP A 119 2.02 -11.13 13.94
CA ASP A 119 3.35 -11.46 13.41
C ASP A 119 4.49 -10.94 14.31
N LEU A 120 4.54 -11.46 15.54
CA LEU A 120 5.57 -11.14 16.53
C LEU A 120 6.61 -12.25 16.63
N GLY A 121 7.87 -11.90 16.85
CA GLY A 121 8.93 -12.87 17.14
C GLY A 121 10.26 -12.49 16.51
N ASP A 122 11.17 -13.44 16.53
CA ASP A 122 12.53 -13.26 16.04
C ASP A 122 12.71 -13.88 14.65
N GLY A 123 13.74 -13.44 13.93
CA GLY A 123 14.13 -13.95 12.62
C GLY A 123 13.38 -13.33 11.44
N CYS A 124 13.70 -13.83 10.24
CA CYS A 124 13.23 -13.30 8.96
C CYS A 124 12.50 -14.37 8.12
N PRO A 125 11.33 -14.86 8.55
CA PRO A 125 10.63 -15.90 7.81
C PRO A 125 10.11 -15.39 6.47
N LYS A 126 9.95 -16.31 5.50
CA LYS A 126 9.42 -16.01 4.17
C LYS A 126 7.98 -15.48 4.26
N ILE A 127 7.64 -14.56 3.37
CA ILE A 127 6.24 -14.17 3.12
C ILE A 127 5.63 -15.19 2.17
N GLU A 128 4.52 -15.80 2.59
CA GLU A 128 3.81 -16.83 1.82
C GLU A 128 2.67 -16.27 0.97
N MET A 129 2.14 -15.10 1.33
CA MET A 129 1.05 -14.45 0.62
C MET A 129 1.22 -12.93 0.60
N LEU A 130 0.76 -12.29 -0.48
CA LEU A 130 0.65 -10.85 -0.60
C LEU A 130 -0.84 -10.49 -0.72
N LEU A 131 -1.31 -9.60 0.15
CA LEU A 131 -2.65 -9.04 0.10
C LEU A 131 -2.57 -7.67 -0.56
N GLY A 132 -3.05 -7.62 -1.80
CA GLY A 132 -3.11 -6.43 -2.64
C GLY A 132 -4.40 -5.62 -2.45
N SER A 133 -4.50 -4.52 -3.20
CA SER A 133 -5.64 -3.59 -3.21
C SER A 133 -7.00 -4.25 -3.46
N ASP A 134 -7.01 -5.37 -4.18
CA ASP A 134 -8.18 -6.19 -4.53
C ASP A 134 -8.84 -6.87 -3.32
N VAL A 135 -8.08 -7.15 -2.27
CA VAL A 135 -8.61 -7.66 -0.98
C VAL A 135 -9.27 -6.53 -0.19
N TYR A 136 -8.57 -5.40 -0.05
CA TYR A 136 -9.10 -4.25 0.71
C TYR A 136 -10.41 -3.71 0.13
N SER A 137 -10.56 -3.78 -1.20
CA SER A 137 -11.76 -3.32 -1.90
C SER A 137 -12.98 -4.19 -1.65
N LYS A 138 -12.79 -5.48 -1.32
CA LYS A 138 -13.87 -6.44 -1.02
C LYS A 138 -14.31 -6.37 0.45
N ASP A 139 -13.39 -6.11 1.38
CA ASP A 139 -13.70 -5.88 2.80
C ASP A 139 -14.65 -4.69 3.02
N LEU A 140 -14.55 -3.63 2.20
CA LEU A 140 -15.44 -2.46 2.25
C LEU A 140 -16.90 -2.80 1.93
N LYS A 141 -17.17 -3.89 1.20
CA LYS A 141 -18.53 -4.30 0.85
C LYS A 141 -19.14 -5.29 1.85
N GLN A 142 -18.33 -6.18 2.43
CA GLN A 142 -18.81 -7.24 3.32
C GLN A 142 -18.86 -6.82 4.81
N ALA A 143 -17.99 -5.92 5.26
CA ALA A 143 -17.95 -5.52 6.67
C ALA A 143 -18.96 -4.41 7.02
N GLY A 144 -19.76 -3.91 6.06
CA GLY A 144 -20.58 -2.72 6.25
C GLY A 144 -19.77 -1.48 6.66
N VAL A 145 -18.45 -1.52 6.45
CA VAL A 145 -17.54 -0.40 6.70
C VAL A 145 -17.55 0.39 5.40
N PRO A 146 -18.24 1.55 5.37
CA PRO A 146 -18.22 2.35 4.16
C PRO A 146 -16.77 2.78 3.90
N ASP A 147 -16.49 3.10 2.64
CA ASP A 147 -15.19 3.62 2.24
C ASP A 147 -14.69 4.63 3.29
N LEU A 148 -13.46 4.48 3.78
CA LEU A 148 -12.96 5.25 4.94
C LEU A 148 -13.02 6.77 4.68
N ASP A 149 -13.07 7.15 3.40
CA ASP A 149 -13.19 8.51 2.92
C ASP A 149 -14.66 8.98 2.76
N ILE A 150 -15.66 8.07 2.88
CA ILE A 150 -17.11 8.32 2.71
C ILE A 150 -17.89 8.18 4.05
N VAL A 151 -17.35 7.54 5.10
CA VAL A 151 -18.09 7.36 6.36
C VAL A 151 -18.23 8.66 7.16
N ASP A 152 -19.48 9.04 7.45
CA ASP A 152 -19.80 10.12 8.37
C ASP A 152 -19.13 9.90 9.74
N SER A 153 -18.33 10.90 10.12
CA SER A 153 -17.59 11.00 11.38
C SER A 153 -18.46 10.80 12.62
N SER A 154 -19.77 10.94 12.53
CA SER A 154 -20.69 10.86 13.67
C SER A 154 -20.95 9.43 14.18
N LYS A 155 -20.75 8.37 13.36
CA LYS A 155 -21.20 6.99 13.69
C LYS A 155 -20.11 5.92 13.83
N LEU A 156 -18.84 6.23 13.63
CA LEU A 156 -17.76 5.24 13.78
C LEU A 156 -17.43 4.97 15.26
N ASN A 157 -17.43 3.69 15.63
CA ASN A 157 -16.95 3.19 16.92
C ASN A 157 -15.59 3.81 17.29
N ILE A 158 -15.41 4.20 18.56
CA ILE A 158 -14.18 4.88 19.07
C ILE A 158 -12.91 4.15 18.62
N ARG A 159 -12.96 2.81 18.56
CA ARG A 159 -11.85 1.95 18.12
C ARG A 159 -11.49 2.14 16.64
N VAL A 160 -12.46 2.32 15.76
CA VAL A 160 -12.21 2.53 14.31
C VAL A 160 -11.61 3.90 14.09
N LYS A 161 -12.19 4.95 14.70
CA LYS A 161 -11.61 6.32 14.68
C LYS A 161 -10.18 6.35 15.20
N HIS A 162 -9.90 5.60 16.27
CA HIS A 162 -8.56 5.50 16.83
C HIS A 162 -7.58 4.78 15.89
N CYS A 163 -7.98 3.63 15.33
CA CYS A 163 -7.16 2.90 14.34
C CYS A 163 -6.91 3.74 13.08
N ASP A 164 -7.88 4.52 12.62
CA ASP A 164 -7.72 5.43 11.49
C ASP A 164 -6.81 6.60 11.80
N SER A 165 -6.89 7.16 13.01
CA SER A 165 -5.96 8.20 13.47
C SER A 165 -4.52 7.67 13.50
N VAL A 166 -4.31 6.47 14.05
CA VAL A 166 -2.99 5.82 14.08
C VAL A 166 -2.50 5.51 12.66
N ARG A 167 -3.37 5.02 11.77
CA ARG A 167 -3.03 4.82 10.35
C ARG A 167 -2.66 6.12 9.64
N LYS A 168 -3.42 7.20 9.85
CA LYS A 168 -3.13 8.52 9.27
C LYS A 168 -1.79 9.05 9.76
N GLU A 169 -1.48 8.87 11.04
CA GLU A 169 -0.20 9.31 11.60
C GLU A 169 0.98 8.47 11.07
N LEU A 170 0.85 7.14 11.03
CA LEU A 170 1.88 6.25 10.46
C LEU A 170 2.10 6.53 8.96
N ARG A 171 1.04 6.75 8.17
CA ARG A 171 1.15 7.15 6.76
C ARG A 171 1.81 8.52 6.60
N SER A 172 1.49 9.48 7.47
CA SER A 172 2.11 10.80 7.46
C SER A 172 3.61 10.70 7.72
N ARG A 173 4.02 9.94 8.74
CA ARG A 173 5.43 9.69 9.07
C ARG A 173 6.12 8.92 7.96
N PHE A 174 5.55 7.83 7.45
CA PHE A 174 6.12 7.10 6.31
C PHE A 174 6.34 8.00 5.09
N ARG A 175 5.39 8.89 4.78
CA ARG A 175 5.56 9.85 3.68
C ARG A 175 6.66 10.88 3.94
N LYS A 176 6.76 11.38 5.17
CA LYS A 176 7.73 12.41 5.57
C LYS A 176 9.12 11.88 5.83
N GLU A 177 9.24 10.66 6.29
CA GLU A 177 10.50 10.09 6.79
C GLU A 177 11.08 9.10 5.78
N TYR A 178 10.25 8.33 5.07
CA TYR A 178 10.72 7.33 4.11
C TYR A 178 10.56 7.79 2.65
N LEU A 179 9.35 8.19 2.22
CA LEU A 179 9.16 8.65 0.84
C LEU A 179 9.94 9.93 0.51
N SER A 180 10.18 10.79 1.50
CA SER A 180 11.02 11.99 1.32
C SER A 180 12.47 11.64 0.97
N GLN A 181 12.99 10.52 1.49
CA GLN A 181 14.32 10.01 1.15
C GLN A 181 14.34 9.33 -0.22
N LEU A 182 13.20 8.76 -0.64
CA LEU A 182 13.02 8.11 -1.95
C LEU A 182 12.67 9.07 -3.08
N VAL A 183 12.47 10.36 -2.81
CA VAL A 183 12.50 11.37 -3.87
C VAL A 183 13.94 11.41 -4.38
N GLN A 184 14.28 10.51 -5.29
CA GLN A 184 15.34 10.78 -6.23
C GLN A 184 14.95 12.11 -6.86
N LYS A 185 15.79 13.13 -6.65
CA LYS A 185 15.81 14.31 -7.51
C LYS A 185 16.09 13.76 -8.90
N ALA A 186 15.03 13.36 -9.61
CA ALA A 186 15.14 13.11 -11.02
C ALA A 186 15.87 14.35 -11.55
N SER A 187 16.95 14.13 -12.28
CA SER A 187 17.55 15.18 -13.09
C SER A 187 16.49 15.51 -14.14
N VAL A 188 15.49 16.28 -13.73
CA VAL A 188 14.46 16.78 -14.62
C VAL A 188 15.25 17.73 -15.50
N LYS A 189 15.47 17.34 -16.75
CA LYS A 189 15.90 18.26 -17.80
C LYS A 189 15.07 19.51 -17.60
N SER A 190 15.73 20.63 -17.30
CA SER A 190 15.04 21.88 -16.97
C SER A 190 14.23 22.29 -18.19
N GLN A 191 12.96 21.90 -18.23
CA GLN A 191 12.06 22.45 -19.22
C GLN A 191 11.91 23.92 -18.83
N SER A 192 12.42 24.79 -19.69
CA SER A 192 12.36 26.23 -19.45
C SER A 192 10.88 26.63 -19.44
N LEU A 193 10.42 27.11 -18.28
CA LEU A 193 9.09 27.62 -18.10
C LEU A 193 8.85 28.76 -19.11
N LYS A 194 7.67 28.80 -19.75
CA LYS A 194 7.29 29.84 -20.70
C LYS A 194 6.02 30.55 -20.26
N THR A 195 5.89 31.82 -20.66
CA THR A 195 4.64 32.55 -20.53
C THR A 195 3.54 31.81 -21.28
N GLY A 196 2.42 31.58 -20.61
CA GLY A 196 1.29 30.84 -21.14
C GLY A 196 1.19 29.39 -20.68
N ASP A 197 2.24 28.82 -20.07
CA ASP A 197 2.24 27.45 -19.54
C ASP A 197 1.21 27.28 -18.41
N VAL A 198 0.60 26.10 -18.33
CA VAL A 198 -0.28 25.71 -17.23
C VAL A 198 0.55 24.98 -16.18
N VAL A 199 0.47 25.45 -14.94
CA VAL A 199 1.24 24.94 -13.81
C VAL A 199 0.31 24.58 -12.65
N LEU A 200 0.69 23.56 -11.89
CA LEU A 200 0.06 23.25 -10.59
C LEU A 200 0.76 24.07 -9.50
N MET A 201 -0.01 24.85 -8.75
CA MET A 201 0.51 25.66 -7.64
C MET A 201 0.53 24.82 -6.36
N GLY A 202 1.74 24.49 -5.89
CA GLY A 202 1.92 23.73 -4.67
C GLY A 202 1.38 24.48 -3.45
N LEU A 203 0.43 23.86 -2.76
CA LEU A 203 -0.02 24.31 -1.44
C LEU A 203 0.42 23.30 -0.40
N ASP A 204 1.12 23.79 0.62
CA ASP A 204 1.48 22.97 1.78
C ASP A 204 0.19 22.44 2.43
N ASN A 205 0.19 21.15 2.74
CA ASN A 205 -0.95 20.40 3.32
C ASN A 205 -2.12 20.03 2.39
N ARG A 206 -1.99 20.18 1.06
CA ARG A 206 -2.96 19.59 0.10
C ARG A 206 -2.37 18.43 -0.69
N LYS A 207 -3.20 17.45 -1.07
CA LYS A 207 -2.76 16.40 -2.02
C LYS A 207 -2.49 17.06 -3.36
N ARG A 208 -1.55 16.52 -4.15
CA ARG A 208 -1.16 17.08 -5.45
C ARG A 208 -2.33 17.17 -6.45
N ILE A 209 -3.32 16.29 -6.32
CA ILE A 209 -4.55 16.31 -7.11
C ILE A 209 -5.45 17.51 -6.80
N ASP A 210 -5.34 18.07 -5.59
CA ASP A 210 -6.11 19.23 -5.13
C ASP A 210 -5.34 20.54 -5.34
N TRP A 211 -4.17 20.50 -5.98
CA TRP A 211 -3.38 21.70 -6.22
C TRP A 211 -4.06 22.56 -7.29
N PRO A 212 -4.31 23.86 -7.01
CA PRO A 212 -4.95 24.72 -7.98
C PRO A 212 -4.07 24.88 -9.22
N MET A 213 -4.70 24.82 -10.39
CA MET A 213 -4.04 25.11 -11.65
C MET A 213 -4.00 26.63 -11.89
N GLY A 214 -2.89 27.09 -12.42
CA GLY A 214 -2.71 28.47 -12.83
C GLY A 214 -1.99 28.56 -14.17
N ARG A 215 -2.11 29.70 -14.83
CA ARG A 215 -1.39 30.00 -16.07
C ARG A 215 -0.28 30.99 -15.81
N VAL A 216 0.93 30.71 -16.29
CA VAL A 216 2.07 31.62 -16.16
C VAL A 216 1.78 32.88 -16.99
N GLU A 217 1.73 34.03 -16.34
CA GLU A 217 1.50 35.33 -16.96
C GLU A 217 2.82 36.03 -17.29
N LYS A 218 3.80 35.92 -16.39
CA LYS A 218 5.11 36.56 -16.56
C LYS A 218 6.18 35.78 -15.83
N ILE A 219 7.37 35.73 -16.42
CA ILE A 219 8.54 35.08 -15.83
C ILE A 219 9.57 36.14 -15.49
N TYR A 220 10.18 36.01 -14.32
CA TYR A 220 11.26 36.86 -13.85
C TYR A 220 12.55 36.04 -13.83
N PRO A 221 13.46 36.24 -14.81
CA PRO A 221 14.73 35.55 -14.83
C PRO A 221 15.64 36.06 -13.71
N SER A 222 16.42 35.16 -13.13
CA SER A 222 17.48 35.49 -12.18
C SER A 222 18.75 35.93 -12.92
N ARG A 223 19.75 36.47 -12.19
CA ARG A 223 21.02 36.97 -12.75
C ARG A 223 21.84 35.89 -13.48
N ASP A 224 21.61 34.63 -13.18
CA ASP A 224 22.23 33.45 -13.79
C ASP A 224 21.41 32.86 -14.94
N GLY A 225 20.41 33.59 -15.45
CA GLY A 225 19.62 33.20 -16.63
C GLY A 225 18.51 32.18 -16.35
N PHE A 226 18.41 31.65 -15.14
CA PHE A 226 17.37 30.69 -14.76
C PHE A 226 16.10 31.38 -14.26
N ALA A 227 14.94 30.94 -14.77
CA ALA A 227 13.63 31.36 -14.29
C ALA A 227 13.31 30.71 -12.94
N ARG A 228 13.40 31.47 -11.84
CA ARG A 228 13.05 31.00 -10.48
C ARG A 228 11.74 31.57 -9.95
N VAL A 229 11.27 32.66 -10.53
CA VAL A 229 10.05 33.34 -10.09
C VAL A 229 9.14 33.57 -11.28
N ALA A 230 7.87 33.22 -11.14
CA ALA A 230 6.85 33.46 -12.14
C ALA A 230 5.60 34.06 -11.48
N ARG A 231 4.98 35.02 -12.15
CA ARG A 231 3.63 35.47 -11.84
C ARG A 231 2.65 34.51 -12.51
N VAL A 232 1.75 33.95 -11.71
CA VAL A 232 0.77 32.97 -12.16
C VAL A 232 -0.63 33.54 -11.92
N LYS A 233 -1.48 33.48 -12.93
CA LYS A 233 -2.90 33.79 -12.82
C LYS A 233 -3.66 32.51 -12.53
N GLN A 234 -4.23 32.41 -11.33
CA GLN A 234 -5.10 31.30 -10.98
C GLN A 234 -6.36 31.34 -11.83
N ARG A 235 -6.72 30.22 -12.45
CA ARG A 235 -8.06 30.08 -13.03
C ARG A 235 -8.97 29.65 -11.89
N LEU A 236 -9.80 30.56 -11.40
CA LEU A 236 -10.96 30.18 -10.60
C LEU A 236 -11.87 29.36 -11.53
N ALA A 237 -12.22 28.14 -11.12
CA ALA A 237 -13.24 27.39 -11.81
C ALA A 237 -14.57 28.19 -11.75
N PRO A 238 -15.40 28.18 -12.80
CA PRO A 238 -16.76 28.70 -12.72
C PRO A 238 -17.58 27.95 -11.66
#